data_AF-A0A8S3JPD6-F1
#
_entry.id   AF-A0A8S3JPD6-F1
#
_cell.length_a   1.000
_cell.length_b   1.000
_cell.length_c   1.000
_cell.angle_alpha   90.00
_cell.angle_beta   90.00
_cell.angle_gamma   90.00
#
_symmetry.space_group_name_H-M   'P 1'
#
loop_
_entity.id
_entity.type
_entity.pdbx_description
1 polymer ?
#
loop_
_entity_poly.entity_id
_entity_poly.type
_entity_poly.pdbx_seq_one_letter_code
_entity_poly.pdbx_strand_id
1 'polypeptide(L)'
;NTPLKLKSFSLYVRHPTVEFDNQVVPLLRRMVHTETLTLSLFVVRRTSFLDGTYLADSVINHMSRLHTFIFDIVTRGTMTNAEIQPSADDIRRTFVQIGIHVDCYMEYNSHGIGRCHVVCSSMSAFYV
;
A
#
# COMPACT_ATOMS: atom_id res chain seq x y z
N ASN A 1 29.89 2.90 -15.81
CA ASN A 1 28.63 3.60 -15.48
C ASN A 1 27.66 2.66 -14.80
N THR A 2 27.64 2.66 -13.47
CA THR A 2 26.59 1.98 -12.71
C THR A 2 25.32 2.82 -12.82
N PRO A 3 24.18 2.29 -13.29
CA PRO A 3 22.95 3.06 -13.35
C PRO A 3 22.58 3.54 -11.95
N LEU A 4 22.16 4.81 -11.85
CA LEU A 4 21.65 5.40 -10.61
C LEU A 4 20.49 4.56 -10.09
N LYS A 5 20.68 3.93 -8.93
CA LYS A 5 19.65 3.14 -8.25
C LYS A 5 18.89 4.06 -7.31
N LEU A 6 17.60 4.26 -7.56
CA LEU A 6 16.76 5.07 -6.68
C LEU A 6 16.47 4.30 -5.39
N LYS A 7 17.11 4.72 -4.29
CA LYS A 7 16.94 4.10 -2.97
C LYS A 7 15.67 4.51 -2.24
N SER A 8 15.22 5.74 -2.42
CA SER A 8 14.03 6.27 -1.75
C SER A 8 13.10 6.90 -2.77
N PHE A 9 11.80 6.60 -2.65
CA PHE A 9 10.76 7.17 -3.49
C PHE A 9 9.57 7.59 -2.64
N SER A 10 9.04 8.78 -2.93
CA SER A 10 7.80 9.25 -2.31
C SER A 10 6.87 9.80 -3.37
N LEU A 11 5.62 9.35 -3.35
CA LEU A 11 4.58 9.81 -4.25
C LEU A 11 3.39 10.31 -3.44
N TYR A 12 3.05 11.58 -3.67
CA TYR A 12 1.93 12.26 -3.03
C TYR A 12 0.96 12.72 -4.10
N VAL A 13 -0.20 12.07 -4.21
CA VAL A 13 -1.26 12.47 -5.13
C VAL A 13 -2.43 13.00 -4.31
N ARG A 14 -2.48 14.34 -4.21
CA ARG A 14 -3.49 15.06 -3.43
C ARG A 14 -4.88 15.06 -4.09
N HIS A 15 -4.92 14.92 -5.41
CA HIS A 15 -6.18 14.88 -6.15
C HIS A 15 -6.69 13.44 -6.28
N PRO A 16 -8.02 13.24 -6.25
CA PRO A 16 -8.63 11.96 -6.59
C PRO A 16 -8.07 11.36 -7.89
N THR A 17 -7.64 10.10 -7.86
CA THR A 17 -7.12 9.37 -9.02
C THR A 17 -7.82 8.03 -9.22
N VAL A 18 -8.02 7.64 -10.47
CA VAL A 18 -8.45 6.29 -10.88
C VAL A 18 -7.28 5.45 -11.39
N GLU A 19 -6.07 6.03 -11.43
CA GLU A 19 -4.90 5.50 -12.13
C GLU A 19 -3.98 4.66 -11.24
N PHE A 20 -4.48 4.22 -10.07
CA PHE A 20 -3.69 3.44 -9.14
C PHE A 20 -3.17 2.15 -9.79
N ASP A 21 -4.07 1.39 -10.41
CA ASP A 21 -3.71 0.10 -11.02
C ASP A 21 -2.99 0.27 -12.37
N ASN A 22 -3.35 1.29 -13.13
CA ASN A 22 -2.85 1.49 -14.51
C ASN A 22 -1.50 2.23 -14.56
N GLN A 23 -1.21 3.08 -13.57
CA GLN A 23 -0.01 3.93 -13.59
C GLN A 23 0.85 3.76 -12.34
N VAL A 24 0.26 3.82 -11.15
CA VAL A 24 1.03 3.78 -9.89
C VAL A 24 1.66 2.41 -9.68
N VAL A 25 0.88 1.33 -9.72
CA VAL A 25 1.39 -0.04 -9.53
C VAL A 25 2.47 -0.40 -10.56
N PRO A 26 2.29 -0.18 -11.89
CA PRO A 26 3.33 -0.45 -12.88
C PRO A 26 4.59 0.40 -12.69
N LEU A 27 4.46 1.65 -12.24
CA LEU A 27 5.61 2.47 -11.90
C LEU A 27 6.40 1.85 -10.74
N LEU A 28 5.73 1.54 -9.63
CA LEU A 28 6.37 0.98 -8.44
C LEU A 28 7.05 -0.37 -8.73
N ARG A 29 6.43 -1.23 -9.53
CA ARG A 29 7.01 -2.52 -9.95
C ARG A 29 8.32 -2.39 -10.73
N ARG A 30 8.57 -1.26 -11.39
CA ARG A 30 9.86 -1.00 -12.07
C ARG A 30 10.95 -0.51 -11.12
N MET A 31 10.60 -0.17 -9.88
CA MET A 31 11.49 0.46 -8.90
C MET A 31 12.05 -0.58 -7.91
N VAL A 32 12.51 -1.71 -8.45
CA VAL A 32 12.97 -2.90 -7.69
C VAL A 32 14.18 -2.65 -6.77
N HIS A 33 14.86 -1.52 -6.93
CA HIS A 33 16.00 -1.14 -6.11
C HIS A 33 15.66 -0.17 -4.97
N THR A 34 14.40 0.25 -4.88
CA THR A 34 13.92 1.15 -3.83
C THR A 34 13.86 0.41 -2.50
N GLU A 35 14.52 1.00 -1.51
CA GLU A 35 14.66 0.52 -0.13
C GLU A 35 13.61 1.19 0.78
N THR A 36 13.19 2.41 0.44
CA THR A 36 12.18 3.19 1.16
C THR A 36 11.09 3.72 0.24
N LEU A 37 9.82 3.45 0.56
CA LEU A 37 8.66 3.91 -0.20
C LEU A 37 7.69 4.70 0.69
N THR A 38 7.25 5.87 0.24
CA THR A 38 6.09 6.55 0.84
C THR A 38 5.05 6.81 -0.23
N LEU A 39 3.84 6.33 0.01
CA LEU A 39 2.73 6.45 -0.92
C LEU A 39 1.54 7.07 -0.19
N SER A 40 1.18 8.29 -0.58
CA SER A 40 0.00 8.97 -0.06
C SER A 40 -0.92 9.34 -1.21
N LEU A 41 -2.10 8.73 -1.25
CA LEU A 41 -2.98 8.77 -2.41
C LEU A 41 -4.45 8.88 -2.01
N PHE A 42 -5.22 9.54 -2.86
CA PHE A 42 -6.68 9.44 -2.85
C PHE A 42 -7.16 8.70 -4.09
N VAL A 43 -7.52 7.42 -3.94
CA VAL A 43 -8.01 6.58 -5.03
C VAL A 43 -9.54 6.57 -5.06
N VAL A 44 -10.13 6.79 -6.24
CA VAL A 44 -11.58 6.86 -6.43
C VAL A 44 -12.08 5.86 -7.46
N ARG A 45 -13.40 5.61 -7.47
CA ARG A 45 -14.09 4.73 -8.44
C ARG A 45 -13.55 3.29 -8.46
N ARG A 46 -13.03 2.81 -7.33
CA ARG A 46 -12.75 1.39 -7.14
C ARG A 46 -14.01 0.65 -6.71
N THR A 47 -14.09 -0.61 -7.11
CA THR A 47 -15.12 -1.56 -6.64
C THR A 47 -14.71 -2.26 -5.35
N SER A 48 -13.42 -2.26 -5.01
CA SER A 48 -12.86 -2.90 -3.82
C SER A 48 -11.87 -2.00 -3.07
N PHE A 49 -11.69 -2.31 -1.78
CA PHE A 49 -10.75 -1.63 -0.92
C PHE A 49 -9.32 -2.04 -1.26
N LEU A 50 -8.35 -1.15 -1.06
CA LEU A 50 -6.92 -1.46 -1.16
C LEU A 50 -6.45 -2.03 0.18
N ASP A 51 -6.78 -3.30 0.41
CA ASP A 51 -6.44 -4.01 1.64
C ASP A 51 -4.97 -4.48 1.68
N GLY A 52 -4.60 -5.13 2.78
CA GLY A 52 -3.24 -5.62 3.00
C GLY A 52 -2.84 -6.65 1.95
N THR A 53 -3.77 -7.48 1.50
CA THR A 53 -3.54 -8.52 0.49
C THR A 53 -3.23 -7.89 -0.86
N TYR A 54 -4.05 -6.92 -1.28
CA TYR A 54 -3.81 -6.20 -2.52
C TYR A 54 -2.46 -5.49 -2.52
N LEU A 55 -2.13 -4.80 -1.42
CA LEU A 55 -0.86 -4.07 -1.30
C LEU A 55 0.34 -5.02 -1.28
N ALA A 56 0.23 -6.15 -0.59
CA ALA A 56 1.24 -7.19 -0.57
C ALA A 56 1.50 -7.72 -2.00
N ASP A 57 0.46 -8.17 -2.68
CA ASP A 57 0.56 -8.83 -3.98
C ASP A 57 0.93 -7.86 -5.11
N SER A 58 0.39 -6.65 -5.09
CA SER A 58 0.55 -5.72 -6.21
C SER A 58 1.83 -4.90 -6.11
N VAL A 59 2.29 -4.61 -4.90
CA VAL A 59 3.41 -3.68 -4.65
C VAL A 59 4.56 -4.38 -3.93
N ILE A 60 4.34 -4.84 -2.69
CA ILE A 60 5.42 -5.28 -1.80
C ILE A 60 6.21 -6.46 -2.38
N ASN A 61 5.51 -7.50 -2.84
CA ASN A 61 6.13 -8.72 -3.38
C ASN A 61 6.97 -8.46 -4.64
N HIS A 62 6.78 -7.32 -5.32
CA HIS A 62 7.55 -6.93 -6.50
C HIS A 62 8.76 -6.04 -6.18
N MET A 63 8.85 -5.49 -4.97
CA MET A 63 9.90 -4.56 -4.57
C MET A 63 10.88 -5.26 -3.62
N SER A 64 11.70 -6.17 -4.15
CA SER A 64 12.55 -7.08 -3.36
C SER A 64 13.58 -6.43 -2.44
N ARG A 65 13.89 -5.14 -2.63
CA ARG A 65 14.80 -4.38 -1.76
C ARG A 65 14.07 -3.44 -0.80
N LEU A 66 12.75 -3.41 -0.83
CA LEU A 66 11.95 -2.55 0.03
C LEU A 66 12.02 -3.08 1.47
N HIS A 67 12.46 -2.23 2.40
CA HIS A 67 12.57 -2.56 3.82
C HIS A 67 11.76 -1.62 4.70
N THR A 68 11.46 -0.43 4.20
CA THR A 68 10.71 0.60 4.91
C THR A 68 9.62 1.12 3.99
N PHE A 69 8.37 1.15 4.45
CA PHE A 69 7.31 1.75 3.67
C PHE A 69 6.23 2.41 4.52
N ILE A 70 5.59 3.43 3.93
CA ILE A 70 4.41 4.09 4.47
C ILE A 70 3.37 4.11 3.35
N PHE A 71 2.20 3.55 3.63
CA PHE A 71 1.01 3.65 2.79
C PHE A 71 -0.05 4.44 3.53
N ASP A 72 -0.44 5.57 2.96
CA ASP A 72 -1.52 6.42 3.43
C ASP A 72 -2.54 6.60 2.31
N ILE A 73 -3.45 5.64 2.20
CA ILE A 73 -4.32 5.49 1.03
C ILE A 73 -5.76 5.70 1.45
N VAL A 74 -6.37 6.74 0.88
CA VAL A 74 -7.81 6.97 0.97
C VAL A 74 -8.48 6.33 -0.24
N THR A 75 -9.43 5.43 -0.01
CA THR A 75 -10.24 4.81 -1.06
C THR A 75 -11.68 5.29 -0.95
N ARG A 76 -12.21 5.89 -2.02
CA ARG A 76 -13.64 6.19 -2.17
C ARG A 76 -14.19 5.39 -3.35
N GLY A 77 -14.94 4.34 -3.03
CA GLY A 77 -15.59 3.47 -4.00
C GLY A 77 -17.10 3.40 -3.77
N THR A 78 -17.82 2.82 -4.73
CA THR A 78 -19.13 2.22 -4.47
C THR A 78 -18.88 0.94 -3.69
N MET A 79 -18.49 1.06 -2.41
CA MET A 79 -18.39 -0.07 -1.50
C MET A 79 -19.82 -0.54 -1.24
N THR A 80 -20.39 -1.30 -2.18
CA THR A 80 -21.81 -1.66 -2.21
C THR A 80 -22.21 -2.54 -1.04
N ASN A 81 -21.24 -3.17 -0.38
CA ASN A 81 -21.47 -3.96 0.83
C ASN A 81 -20.61 -3.41 1.97
N ALA A 82 -21.25 -2.71 2.91
CA ALA A 82 -20.62 -2.27 4.17
C ALA A 82 -20.05 -3.45 5.00
N GLU A 83 -20.45 -4.69 4.67
CA GLU A 83 -20.07 -5.92 5.38
C GLU A 83 -18.64 -6.42 5.10
N ILE A 84 -17.89 -5.83 4.15
CA ILE A 84 -16.50 -6.25 3.83
C ILE A 84 -15.55 -5.06 3.93
N GLN A 85 -15.59 -4.35 5.05
CA GLN A 85 -14.57 -3.35 5.41
C GLN A 85 -13.47 -4.05 6.23
N PRO A 86 -12.23 -4.19 5.72
CA PRO A 86 -11.17 -4.84 6.48
C PRO A 86 -10.84 -4.07 7.76
N SER A 87 -10.73 -4.78 8.88
CA SER A 87 -10.24 -4.17 10.12
C SER A 87 -8.72 -3.93 10.02
N ALA A 88 -8.19 -3.06 10.89
CA ALA A 88 -6.74 -2.90 11.00
C ALA A 88 -6.04 -4.23 11.34
N ASP A 89 -6.70 -5.10 12.12
CA ASP A 89 -6.18 -6.41 12.46
C ASP A 89 -6.12 -7.36 11.26
N ASP A 90 -7.07 -7.27 10.33
CA ASP A 90 -7.03 -8.04 9.07
C ASP A 90 -5.84 -7.61 8.21
N ILE A 91 -5.63 -6.29 8.07
CA ILE A 91 -4.46 -5.74 7.37
C ILE A 91 -3.17 -6.23 8.03
N ARG A 92 -3.07 -6.10 9.36
CA ARG A 92 -1.88 -6.52 10.11
C ARG A 92 -1.61 -8.01 9.92
N ARG A 93 -2.65 -8.85 9.98
CA ARG A 93 -2.54 -10.30 9.79
C ARG A 93 -1.95 -10.64 8.43
N THR A 94 -2.38 -9.97 7.36
CA THR A 94 -1.82 -10.20 6.03
C THR A 94 -0.32 -9.93 5.95
N PHE A 95 0.15 -8.81 6.52
CA PHE A 95 1.59 -8.51 6.53
C PHE A 95 2.38 -9.48 7.41
N VAL A 96 1.83 -9.89 8.56
CA VAL A 96 2.47 -10.89 9.43
C VAL A 96 2.62 -12.24 8.72
N GLN A 97 1.65 -12.65 7.91
CA GLN A 97 1.72 -13.91 7.14
C GLN A 97 2.87 -13.94 6.13
N ILE A 98 3.32 -12.77 5.65
CA ILE A 98 4.49 -12.63 4.76
C ILE A 98 5.75 -12.18 5.51
N GLY A 99 5.77 -12.30 6.84
CA GLY A 99 6.94 -12.03 7.67
C GLY A 99 7.21 -10.54 7.95
N ILE A 100 6.23 -9.67 7.72
CA ILE A 100 6.37 -8.22 7.85
C ILE A 100 5.55 -7.74 9.05
N HIS A 101 6.21 -7.06 9.99
CA HIS A 101 5.53 -6.35 11.06
C HIS A 101 5.15 -4.95 10.60
N VAL A 102 3.89 -4.58 10.79
CA VAL A 102 3.37 -3.25 10.46
C VAL A 102 2.55 -2.67 11.62
N ASP A 103 2.68 -1.37 11.79
CA ASP A 103 1.70 -0.56 12.50
C ASP A 103 0.64 -0.11 11.49
N CYS A 104 -0.63 -0.23 11.85
CA CYS A 104 -1.71 0.16 10.96
C CYS A 104 -2.94 0.64 11.71
N TYR A 105 -3.68 1.54 11.06
CA TYR A 105 -5.02 1.93 11.47
C TYR A 105 -5.92 2.10 10.25
N MET A 106 -7.22 1.96 10.51
CA MET A 106 -8.27 2.05 9.51
C MET A 106 -9.32 3.04 9.99
N GLU A 107 -9.69 3.98 9.12
CA GLU A 107 -10.78 4.91 9.38
C GLU A 107 -11.83 4.78 8.29
N TYR A 108 -13.10 4.68 8.68
CA TYR A 108 -14.23 4.65 7.78
C TYR A 108 -15.17 5.78 8.11
N ASN A 109 -15.71 6.43 7.07
CA ASN A 109 -16.79 7.38 7.25
C ASN A 109 -18.10 6.87 6.67
N SER A 110 -19.19 7.54 7.06
CA SER A 110 -20.57 7.24 6.63
C SER A 110 -20.79 7.39 5.11
N HIS A 111 -19.84 7.96 4.38
CA HIS A 111 -19.89 8.15 2.92
C HIS A 111 -19.18 7.04 2.15
N GLY A 112 -18.81 5.93 2.80
CA GLY A 112 -18.12 4.81 2.15
C GLY A 112 -16.68 5.14 1.75
N ILE A 113 -16.06 6.11 2.41
CA ILE A 113 -14.63 6.39 2.28
C ILE A 113 -13.91 5.63 3.38
N GLY A 114 -12.93 4.81 3.00
CA GLY A 114 -12.02 4.18 3.93
C GLY A 114 -10.60 4.73 3.75
N ARG A 115 -9.93 5.05 4.85
CA ARG A 115 -8.51 5.39 4.88
C ARG A 115 -7.74 4.22 5.50
N CYS A 116 -6.76 3.73 4.76
CA CYS A 116 -5.78 2.76 5.23
C CYS A 116 -4.47 3.48 5.49
N HIS A 117 -3.96 3.36 6.71
CA HIS A 117 -2.62 3.81 7.04
C HIS A 117 -1.80 2.61 7.50
N VAL A 118 -0.68 2.35 6.85
CA VAL A 118 0.24 1.24 7.15
C VAL A 118 1.66 1.78 7.18
N VAL A 119 2.39 1.44 8.25
CA VAL A 119 3.79 1.82 8.46
C VAL A 119 4.60 0.58 8.76
N CYS A 120 5.67 0.40 7.99
CA CYS A 120 6.74 -0.57 8.26
C CYS A 120 8.04 0.21 8.43
N SER A 121 8.57 0.25 9.65
CA SER A 121 9.80 0.97 9.99
C SER A 121 11.07 0.13 9.71
N SER A 122 10.97 -1.20 9.71
CA SER A 122 12.02 -2.11 9.26
C SER A 122 11.48 -3.52 9.03
N MET A 123 11.62 -4.06 7.82
CA MET A 123 11.47 -5.49 7.58
C MET A 123 12.69 -6.22 8.14
N SER A 124 12.52 -6.99 9.20
CA SER A 124 13.51 -7.99 9.60
C SER A 124 13.57 -9.06 8.52
N ALA A 125 14.70 -9.17 7.82
CA ALA A 125 14.96 -10.25 6.89
C ALA A 125 15.01 -11.58 7.65
N PHE A 126 13.87 -12.26 7.78
CA PHE A 126 13.87 -13.67 8.11
C PHE A 126 14.27 -14.40 6.82
N TYR A 127 15.58 -14.64 6.69
CA TYR A 127 16.08 -15.68 5.81
C TYR A 127 15.48 -17.01 6.30
N VAL A 128 14.64 -17.63 5.48
CA VAL A 128 14.30 -19.06 5.58
C VAL A 128 15.25 -19.82 4.68
#